data_AF-A0ABD2P0X6-F1
#
_entry.id   AF-A0ABD2P0X6-F1
#
_cell.length_a   1.000
_cell.length_b   1.000
_cell.length_c   1.000
_cell.angle_alpha   90.00
_cell.angle_beta   90.00
_cell.angle_gamma   90.00
#
_symmetry.space_group_name_H-M   'P 1'
#
loop_
_entity.id
_entity.type
_entity.pdbx_description
1 polymer ?
#
loop_
_entity_poly.entity_id
_entity_poly.type
_entity_poly.pdbx_seq_one_letter_code
_entity_poly.pdbx_strand_id
1 'polypeptide(L)'
;MKAFKYLICRQTLSEQPSKLDEVYWENFKILNDKTLTRWYVKYKPVVLKKHIEYIGVILKDKNINLIRNLKKYEHIDIPNDITNLCLQELETAEPSKRERVIKILVFFMSTEDFLKFFKQHIPLVEKVDIAAGDEDTRKSYEIQCALAKNIKSTVVLKQALPDLLKYCRGDVLGSALPSLYSSFCRIPAKQLYFALEELSTKAVSVRKHSTFLSSLILQVNEVLLKYKQIQNEKNASVKQYIFLSCYKYFLLNQIPECWPILEEYIDQLKKEQKEILKILTRVKHVPEKYRGVFIEHVWTTLSRVKKENVNLDDNMNSLLRNLNKQDVSCLTNEFCMKIIENNLFNLEKCSMEDSVFEFARNFLLFGGNTEDKITFIFKVLHIFKEKFWNDEEHKLEALKVINRFCFDLIKVMFEKKRKDSYDKNFPKLFRDAWANEFTIEETFEENLFMNFVIIVNESETESLSKQVNKAFSVALEKYGNLIISSFKNFISTFLQLTCKDDNHTVYLITFLDNFLEENCSPEHCALVIELLPEGYIQEEAKAGYNVLTKKLLQKDEIVKICLFGKLKSGFGHY
;
A
#
# COMPACT_ATOMS: atom_id res chain seq x y z
N MET A 1 -48.16 3.94 2.23
CA MET A 1 -47.04 4.60 2.93
C MET A 1 -46.66 5.98 2.36
N LYS A 2 -46.31 6.13 1.08
CA LYS A 2 -45.99 7.45 0.47
C LYS A 2 -47.11 8.51 0.63
N ALA A 3 -48.37 8.12 0.42
CA ALA A 3 -49.53 9.00 0.61
C ALA A 3 -49.75 9.40 2.08
N PHE A 4 -49.60 8.46 3.02
CA PHE A 4 -49.71 8.71 4.46
C PHE A 4 -48.62 9.68 4.96
N LYS A 5 -47.38 9.49 4.48
CA LYS A 5 -46.27 10.41 4.73
C LYS A 5 -46.54 11.82 4.18
N TYR A 6 -47.14 11.91 3.01
CA TYR A 6 -47.51 13.18 2.40
C TYR A 6 -48.59 13.91 3.21
N LEU A 7 -49.59 13.19 3.71
CA LEU A 7 -50.65 13.74 4.56
C LEU A 7 -50.11 14.30 5.89
N ILE A 8 -49.19 13.57 6.55
CA ILE A 8 -48.59 14.06 7.80
C ILE A 8 -47.62 15.23 7.56
N CYS A 9 -46.84 15.22 6.48
CA CYS A 9 -45.80 16.24 6.29
C CYS A 9 -46.29 17.57 5.68
N ARG A 10 -47.49 17.64 5.07
CA ARG A 10 -47.94 18.80 4.27
C ARG A 10 -48.88 19.78 4.99
N GLN A 11 -49.49 19.38 6.11
CA GLN A 11 -50.45 20.22 6.82
C GLN A 11 -49.73 21.26 7.69
N THR A 12 -50.23 22.50 7.69
CA THR A 12 -49.78 23.54 8.64
C THR A 12 -50.09 23.09 10.07
N LEU A 13 -49.33 23.55 11.07
CA LEU A 13 -49.48 23.16 12.48
C LEU A 13 -50.93 23.27 13.02
N SER A 14 -51.74 24.14 12.41
CA SER A 14 -53.14 24.41 12.75
C SER A 14 -54.18 23.49 12.10
N GLU A 15 -53.81 22.65 11.12
CA GLU A 15 -54.77 21.93 10.25
C GLU A 15 -54.72 20.39 10.38
N GLN A 16 -53.94 19.86 11.33
CA GLN A 16 -53.82 18.41 11.50
C GLN A 16 -54.90 17.82 12.43
N PRO A 17 -55.68 16.81 11.97
CA PRO A 17 -56.56 16.04 12.86
C PRO A 17 -55.72 15.24 13.86
N SER A 18 -56.01 15.37 15.16
CA SER A 18 -55.36 14.59 16.25
C SER A 18 -55.37 13.08 15.99
N LYS A 19 -56.40 12.58 15.30
CA LYS A 19 -56.56 11.18 14.92
C LYS A 19 -55.45 10.63 14.03
N LEU A 20 -54.79 11.45 13.20
CA LEU A 20 -53.71 10.98 12.33
C LEU A 20 -52.40 10.76 13.11
N ASP A 21 -52.16 11.58 14.13
CA ASP A 21 -51.03 11.40 15.05
C ASP A 21 -51.23 10.09 15.84
N GLU A 22 -52.43 9.87 16.40
CA GLU A 22 -52.80 8.66 17.14
C GLU A 22 -52.61 7.40 16.28
N VAL A 23 -53.16 7.37 15.06
CA VAL A 23 -53.02 6.24 14.13
C VAL A 23 -51.55 5.94 13.81
N TYR A 24 -50.70 6.96 13.64
CA TYR A 24 -49.28 6.76 13.40
C TYR A 24 -48.58 6.11 14.61
N TRP A 25 -48.83 6.62 15.82
CA TRP A 25 -48.16 6.14 17.03
C TRP A 25 -48.65 4.76 17.48
N GLU A 26 -49.95 4.48 17.36
CA GLU A 26 -50.52 3.14 17.60
C GLU A 26 -49.90 2.08 16.66
N ASN A 27 -49.62 2.48 15.41
CA ASN A 27 -49.03 1.60 14.41
C ASN A 27 -47.50 1.77 14.26
N PHE A 28 -46.85 2.45 15.21
CA PHE A 28 -45.44 2.84 15.07
C PHE A 28 -44.51 1.65 14.82
N LYS A 29 -44.76 0.50 15.48
CA LYS A 29 -43.96 -0.72 15.33
C LYS A 29 -43.96 -1.27 13.90
N ILE A 30 -45.06 -1.07 13.17
CA ILE A 30 -45.24 -1.54 11.79
C ILE A 30 -44.75 -0.49 10.80
N LEU A 31 -45.04 0.80 11.06
CA LEU A 31 -44.76 1.89 10.13
C LEU A 31 -43.30 2.37 10.18
N ASN A 32 -42.70 2.46 11.37
CA ASN A 32 -41.31 2.83 11.67
C ASN A 32 -40.57 3.67 10.59
N ASP A 33 -41.16 4.79 10.15
CA ASP A 33 -40.61 5.65 9.09
C ASP A 33 -39.72 6.74 9.69
N LYS A 34 -38.41 6.65 9.42
CA LYS A 34 -37.38 7.58 9.90
C LYS A 34 -37.63 9.04 9.48
N THR A 35 -38.31 9.27 8.37
CA THR A 35 -38.63 10.62 7.87
C THR A 35 -39.73 11.25 8.72
N LEU A 36 -40.77 10.47 9.04
CA LEU A 36 -41.87 10.93 9.89
C LEU A 36 -41.37 11.20 11.30
N THR A 37 -40.54 10.32 11.85
CA THR A 37 -39.89 10.55 13.13
C THR A 37 -39.11 11.87 13.17
N ARG A 38 -38.26 12.14 12.17
CA ARG A 38 -37.53 13.42 12.08
C ARG A 38 -38.47 14.62 11.97
N TRP A 39 -39.59 14.45 11.27
CA TRP A 39 -40.62 15.47 11.14
C TRP A 39 -41.28 15.77 12.49
N TYR A 40 -41.69 14.76 13.27
CA TYR A 40 -42.24 14.94 14.62
C TYR A 40 -41.23 15.60 15.56
N VAL A 41 -39.96 15.19 15.54
CA VAL A 41 -38.90 15.84 16.33
C VAL A 41 -38.75 17.30 15.96
N LYS A 42 -38.94 17.69 14.69
CA LYS A 42 -38.76 19.08 14.25
C LYS A 42 -39.99 19.95 14.48
N TYR A 43 -41.19 19.42 14.26
CA TYR A 43 -42.41 20.23 14.17
C TYR A 43 -43.44 19.93 15.27
N LYS A 44 -43.45 18.73 15.88
CA LYS A 44 -44.42 18.34 16.91
C LYS A 44 -43.76 17.62 18.11
N PRO A 45 -42.84 18.28 18.82
CA PRO A 45 -42.10 17.65 19.91
C PRO A 45 -42.99 17.30 21.13
N VAL A 46 -44.07 18.03 21.37
CA VAL A 46 -45.04 17.73 22.45
C VAL A 46 -45.80 16.43 22.18
N VAL A 47 -46.17 16.16 20.92
CA VAL A 47 -46.81 14.89 20.54
C VAL A 47 -45.82 13.75 20.69
N LEU A 48 -44.58 13.95 20.26
CA LEU A 48 -43.51 12.97 20.45
C LEU A 48 -43.29 12.62 21.93
N LYS A 49 -43.33 13.60 22.85
CA LYS A 49 -43.16 13.37 24.29
C LYS A 49 -44.17 12.36 24.85
N LYS A 50 -45.42 12.39 24.38
CA LYS A 50 -46.46 11.44 24.81
C LYS A 50 -46.18 9.99 24.41
N HIS A 51 -45.26 9.80 23.48
CA HIS A 51 -44.93 8.52 22.84
C HIS A 51 -43.42 8.25 22.94
N ILE A 52 -42.79 8.76 24.01
CA ILE A 52 -41.34 8.74 24.22
C ILE A 52 -40.79 7.31 24.33
N GLU A 53 -41.59 6.35 24.75
CA GLU A 53 -41.28 4.92 24.80
C GLU A 53 -40.86 4.32 23.44
N TYR A 54 -41.33 4.92 22.34
CA TYR A 54 -40.96 4.49 20.98
C TYR A 54 -39.60 5.07 20.51
N ILE A 55 -39.01 6.01 21.25
CA ILE A 55 -37.72 6.63 20.93
C ILE A 55 -36.57 5.62 20.97
N GLY A 56 -36.67 4.53 21.75
CA GLY A 56 -35.68 3.45 21.76
C GLY A 56 -35.48 2.80 20.38
N VAL A 57 -36.51 2.80 19.52
CA VAL A 57 -36.43 2.34 18.11
C VAL A 57 -35.79 3.41 17.22
N ILE A 58 -36.12 4.68 17.48
CA ILE A 58 -35.66 5.86 16.74
C ILE A 58 -34.15 6.08 16.91
N LEU A 59 -33.62 5.84 18.11
CA LEU A 59 -32.21 6.02 18.43
C LEU A 59 -31.31 4.85 17.99
N LYS A 60 -31.88 3.76 17.45
CA LYS A 60 -31.11 2.62 16.90
C LYS A 60 -30.21 3.03 15.72
N ASP A 61 -30.60 4.07 14.99
CA ASP A 61 -29.94 4.50 13.75
C ASP A 61 -28.66 5.35 13.94
N LYS A 62 -28.21 5.57 15.18
CA LYS A 62 -26.96 6.31 15.49
C LYS A 62 -26.88 7.72 14.86
N ASN A 63 -28.02 8.34 14.53
CA ASN A 63 -28.02 9.67 13.90
C ASN A 63 -27.75 10.77 14.94
N ILE A 64 -26.51 11.27 14.97
CA ILE A 64 -26.05 12.32 15.89
C ILE A 64 -26.87 13.61 15.77
N ASN A 65 -27.33 13.97 14.58
CA ASN A 65 -28.13 15.18 14.38
C ASN A 65 -29.52 15.07 15.02
N LEU A 66 -30.09 13.87 14.99
CA LEU A 66 -31.36 13.60 15.66
C LEU A 66 -31.23 13.72 17.18
N ILE A 67 -30.18 13.12 17.75
CA ILE A 67 -29.85 13.20 19.18
C ILE A 67 -29.67 14.67 19.61
N ARG A 68 -28.91 15.46 18.85
CA ARG A 68 -28.71 16.89 19.11
C ARG A 68 -30.00 17.70 19.06
N ASN A 69 -30.91 17.37 18.16
CA ASN A 69 -32.21 18.07 18.07
C ASN A 69 -33.11 17.73 19.25
N LEU A 70 -33.18 16.44 19.62
CA LEU A 70 -33.92 16.01 20.81
C LEU A 70 -33.42 16.70 22.08
N LYS A 71 -32.10 16.88 22.21
CA LYS A 71 -31.49 17.58 23.35
C LYS A 71 -31.95 19.04 23.50
N LYS A 72 -32.40 19.71 22.42
CA LYS A 72 -32.86 21.12 22.51
C LYS A 72 -34.21 21.27 23.22
N TYR A 73 -34.92 20.18 23.45
CA TYR A 73 -36.25 20.17 24.07
C TYR A 73 -36.20 19.95 25.59
N GLU A 74 -35.19 20.50 26.27
CA GLU A 74 -35.07 20.48 27.74
C GLU A 74 -36.28 21.15 28.42
N HIS A 75 -36.82 22.22 27.84
CA HIS A 75 -38.00 22.95 28.36
C HIS A 75 -39.29 22.13 28.42
N ILE A 76 -39.33 20.95 27.78
CA ILE A 76 -40.43 20.00 27.87
C ILE A 76 -39.95 18.62 28.35
N ASP A 77 -38.81 18.52 29.03
CA ASP A 77 -38.28 17.30 29.68
C ASP A 77 -37.99 16.09 28.79
N ILE A 78 -38.01 16.22 27.45
CA ILE A 78 -37.69 15.11 26.54
C ILE A 78 -36.33 14.46 26.88
N PRO A 79 -35.24 15.21 27.15
CA PRO A 79 -33.96 14.63 27.55
C PRO A 79 -34.01 13.82 28.85
N ASN A 80 -34.79 14.26 29.84
CA ASN A 80 -34.95 13.60 31.13
C ASN A 80 -35.74 12.30 30.96
N ASP A 81 -36.82 12.34 30.18
CA ASP A 81 -37.63 11.15 29.87
C ASP A 81 -36.80 10.08 29.14
N ILE A 82 -35.99 10.49 28.15
CA ILE A 82 -35.07 9.59 27.44
C ILE A 82 -34.00 9.02 28.38
N THR A 83 -33.45 9.84 29.27
CA THR A 83 -32.47 9.39 30.28
C THR A 83 -33.07 8.31 31.18
N ASN A 84 -34.27 8.54 31.71
CA ASN A 84 -34.96 7.60 32.59
C ASN A 84 -35.26 6.27 31.87
N LEU A 85 -35.76 6.33 30.64
CA LEU A 85 -35.98 5.12 29.81
C LEU A 85 -34.69 4.34 29.57
N CYS A 86 -33.59 5.04 29.26
CA CYS A 86 -32.31 4.40 29.02
C CYS A 86 -31.74 3.75 30.29
N LEU A 87 -31.90 4.38 31.46
CA LEU A 87 -31.47 3.79 32.73
C LEU A 87 -32.28 2.52 33.06
N GLN A 88 -33.59 2.54 32.82
CA GLN A 88 -34.44 1.34 32.97
C GLN A 88 -34.08 0.23 31.98
N GLU A 89 -33.81 0.59 30.71
CA GLU A 89 -33.40 -0.38 29.69
C GLU A 89 -32.02 -0.98 30.02
N LEU A 90 -31.11 -0.22 30.61
CA LEU A 90 -29.77 -0.72 30.95
C LEU A 90 -29.82 -1.89 31.94
N GLU A 91 -30.80 -1.91 32.83
CA GLU A 91 -30.98 -2.97 33.83
C GLU A 91 -31.34 -4.33 33.21
N THR A 92 -32.08 -4.30 32.09
CA THR A 92 -32.69 -5.50 31.47
C THR A 92 -32.17 -5.79 30.06
N ALA A 93 -31.35 -4.89 29.51
CA ALA A 93 -30.83 -5.00 28.15
C ALA A 93 -29.83 -6.15 27.99
N GLU A 94 -29.88 -6.82 26.83
CA GLU A 94 -28.81 -7.71 26.37
C GLU A 94 -27.48 -6.97 26.15
N PRO A 95 -26.34 -7.66 26.19
CA PRO A 95 -25.00 -7.07 26.01
C PRO A 95 -24.85 -6.13 24.81
N SER A 96 -25.38 -6.53 23.65
CA SER A 96 -25.30 -5.75 22.40
C SER A 96 -26.15 -4.47 22.41
N LYS A 97 -27.13 -4.39 23.32
CA LYS A 97 -28.01 -3.22 23.53
C LYS A 97 -27.40 -2.27 24.56
N ARG A 98 -26.73 -2.77 25.60
CA ARG A 98 -26.11 -1.96 26.67
C ARG A 98 -25.14 -0.89 26.14
N GLU A 99 -24.24 -1.23 25.21
CA GLU A 99 -23.30 -0.24 24.64
C GLU A 99 -24.03 0.93 23.97
N ARG A 100 -25.12 0.62 23.27
CA ARG A 100 -25.94 1.61 22.56
C ARG A 100 -26.68 2.51 23.53
N VAL A 101 -27.28 1.93 24.57
CA VAL A 101 -27.97 2.65 25.65
C VAL A 101 -27.00 3.62 26.32
N ILE A 102 -25.80 3.18 26.69
CA ILE A 102 -24.77 4.04 27.28
C ILE A 102 -24.35 5.16 26.33
N LYS A 103 -24.18 4.85 25.04
CA LYS A 103 -23.87 5.89 24.05
C LYS A 103 -24.94 6.98 23.98
N ILE A 104 -26.22 6.62 24.15
CA ILE A 104 -27.33 7.58 24.22
C ILE A 104 -27.28 8.38 25.52
N LEU A 105 -27.11 7.72 26.66
CA LEU A 105 -27.00 8.34 27.99
C LEU A 105 -25.92 9.43 28.02
N VAL A 106 -24.75 9.18 27.41
CA VAL A 106 -23.64 10.15 27.31
C VAL A 106 -24.07 11.48 26.66
N PHE A 107 -25.10 11.50 25.81
CA PHE A 107 -25.61 12.73 25.20
C PHE A 107 -26.70 13.42 26.01
N PHE A 108 -27.59 12.66 26.65
CA PHE A 108 -28.81 13.19 27.28
C PHE A 108 -28.67 13.47 28.77
N MET A 109 -27.85 12.70 29.50
CA MET A 109 -27.63 12.95 30.93
C MET A 109 -27.04 14.35 31.15
N SER A 110 -27.42 14.97 32.27
CA SER A 110 -26.77 16.19 32.75
C SER A 110 -25.30 15.92 33.03
N THR A 111 -24.48 16.98 33.03
CA THR A 111 -23.05 16.87 33.33
C THR A 111 -22.80 16.22 34.70
N GLU A 112 -23.52 16.69 35.72
CA GLU A 112 -23.33 16.24 37.10
C GLU A 112 -23.79 14.79 37.29
N ASP A 113 -24.96 14.46 36.76
CA ASP A 113 -25.51 13.09 36.84
C ASP A 113 -24.64 12.10 36.08
N PHE A 114 -24.15 12.47 34.90
CA PHE A 114 -23.28 11.61 34.12
C PHE A 114 -21.95 11.35 34.84
N LEU A 115 -21.33 12.38 35.44
CA LEU A 115 -20.10 12.20 36.21
C LEU A 115 -20.31 11.31 37.44
N LYS A 116 -21.46 11.47 38.13
CA LYS A 116 -21.83 10.59 39.26
C LYS A 116 -22.03 9.15 38.79
N PHE A 117 -22.76 8.94 37.70
CA PHE A 117 -23.00 7.64 37.10
C PHE A 117 -21.70 6.97 36.63
N PHE A 118 -20.80 7.73 36.00
CA PHE A 118 -19.49 7.25 35.57
C PHE A 118 -18.63 6.83 36.77
N LYS A 119 -18.58 7.62 37.84
CA LYS A 119 -17.83 7.28 39.07
C LYS A 119 -18.34 6.01 39.76
N GLN A 120 -19.65 5.77 39.75
CA GLN A 120 -20.25 4.57 40.34
C GLN A 120 -19.80 3.27 39.66
N HIS A 121 -19.40 3.35 38.39
CA HIS A 121 -18.99 2.21 37.58
C HIS A 121 -17.48 2.15 37.39
N ILE A 122 -16.67 2.73 38.26
CA ILE A 122 -15.21 2.57 38.15
C ILE A 122 -14.86 1.10 38.42
N PRO A 123 -14.04 0.45 37.56
CA PRO A 123 -13.65 -0.94 37.80
C PRO A 123 -12.94 -1.06 39.15
N LEU A 124 -13.26 -2.12 39.91
CA LEU A 124 -12.66 -2.43 41.22
C LEU A 124 -11.59 -3.52 41.14
N VAL A 125 -11.71 -4.45 40.20
CA VAL A 125 -10.70 -5.47 39.85
C VAL A 125 -10.03 -5.21 38.49
N GLU A 126 -8.86 -5.80 38.25
CA GLU A 126 -8.15 -5.70 36.96
C GLU A 126 -8.58 -6.77 35.96
N LYS A 127 -8.72 -8.02 36.42
CA LYS A 127 -9.19 -9.14 35.61
C LYS A 127 -10.62 -9.47 35.98
N VAL A 128 -11.47 -9.62 34.99
CA VAL A 128 -12.86 -10.04 35.19
C VAL A 128 -13.00 -11.46 34.68
N ASP A 129 -13.35 -12.39 35.56
CA ASP A 129 -13.69 -13.75 35.14
C ASP A 129 -15.12 -13.77 34.59
N ILE A 130 -15.23 -13.67 33.27
CA ILE A 130 -16.53 -13.65 32.57
C ILE A 130 -17.12 -15.07 32.49
N ALA A 131 -16.29 -16.12 32.60
CA ALA A 131 -16.73 -17.50 32.44
C ALA A 131 -17.23 -18.12 33.75
N ALA A 132 -16.60 -17.78 34.88
CA ALA A 132 -17.02 -18.21 36.21
C ALA A 132 -17.82 -17.13 36.98
N GLY A 133 -17.90 -15.91 36.45
CA GLY A 133 -18.63 -14.79 37.06
C GLY A 133 -20.15 -14.93 36.94
N ASP A 134 -20.86 -14.37 37.92
CA ASP A 134 -22.31 -14.22 37.88
C ASP A 134 -22.76 -13.19 36.82
N GLU A 135 -24.07 -13.18 36.53
CA GLU A 135 -24.64 -12.29 35.52
C GLU A 135 -24.41 -10.81 35.84
N ASP A 136 -24.39 -10.45 37.13
CA ASP A 136 -24.15 -9.09 37.60
C ASP A 136 -22.71 -8.63 37.37
N THR A 137 -21.72 -9.50 37.60
CA THR A 137 -20.31 -9.22 37.29
C THR A 137 -20.12 -8.96 35.80
N ARG A 138 -20.73 -9.79 34.97
CA ARG A 138 -20.69 -9.62 33.51
C ARG A 138 -21.37 -8.32 33.07
N LYS A 139 -22.56 -8.03 33.60
CA LYS A 139 -23.30 -6.79 33.31
C LYS A 139 -22.50 -5.56 33.71
N SER A 140 -21.93 -5.56 34.91
CA SER A 140 -21.07 -4.46 35.41
C SER A 140 -19.86 -4.24 34.50
N TYR A 141 -19.17 -5.30 34.10
CA TYR A 141 -18.04 -5.22 33.17
C TYR A 141 -18.42 -4.65 31.79
N GLU A 142 -19.57 -5.05 31.24
CA GLU A 142 -20.06 -4.55 29.96
C GLU A 142 -20.40 -3.05 30.05
N ILE A 143 -21.04 -2.62 31.14
CA ILE A 143 -21.32 -1.20 31.41
C ILE A 143 -20.02 -0.41 31.53
N GLN A 144 -19.04 -0.92 32.29
CA GLN A 144 -17.72 -0.32 32.44
C GLN A 144 -17.02 -0.10 31.08
N CYS A 145 -16.99 -1.13 30.24
CA CYS A 145 -16.38 -1.06 28.91
C CYS A 145 -17.08 -0.04 28.01
N ALA A 146 -18.41 -0.07 27.98
CA ALA A 146 -19.19 0.85 27.17
C ALA A 146 -19.04 2.31 27.62
N LEU A 147 -19.01 2.57 28.93
CA LEU A 147 -18.76 3.90 29.49
C LEU A 147 -17.36 4.41 29.11
N ALA A 148 -16.33 3.60 29.37
CA ALA A 148 -14.95 3.94 29.05
C ALA A 148 -14.75 4.26 27.56
N LYS A 149 -15.43 3.54 26.67
CA LYS A 149 -15.34 3.72 25.21
C LYS A 149 -16.09 4.94 24.68
N ASN A 150 -17.24 5.27 25.27
CA ASN A 150 -18.15 6.29 24.73
C ASN A 150 -17.98 7.67 25.37
N ILE A 151 -17.30 7.78 26.51
CA ILE A 151 -17.11 9.07 27.19
C ILE A 151 -16.46 10.14 26.31
N LYS A 152 -15.64 9.78 25.32
CA LYS A 152 -15.14 10.73 24.30
C LYS A 152 -16.21 11.57 23.61
N SER A 153 -17.46 11.11 23.58
CA SER A 153 -18.58 11.80 22.92
C SER A 153 -19.19 12.90 23.79
N THR A 154 -18.80 12.99 25.06
CA THR A 154 -19.34 13.98 25.99
C THR A 154 -18.67 15.35 25.85
N VAL A 155 -19.37 16.39 26.33
CA VAL A 155 -18.82 17.74 26.50
C VAL A 155 -17.98 17.87 27.78
N VAL A 156 -18.13 16.93 28.73
CA VAL A 156 -17.51 16.97 30.06
C VAL A 156 -16.19 16.18 30.14
N LEU A 157 -15.58 15.91 28.98
CA LEU A 157 -14.43 15.02 28.85
C LEU A 157 -13.26 15.46 29.75
N LYS A 158 -13.10 16.78 29.95
CA LYS A 158 -12.11 17.34 30.86
C LYS A 158 -12.37 16.95 32.31
N GLN A 159 -13.60 17.15 32.80
CA GLN A 159 -13.98 16.86 34.18
C GLN A 159 -13.93 15.36 34.48
N ALA A 160 -14.21 14.54 33.47
CA ALA A 160 -14.20 13.09 33.62
C ALA A 160 -12.82 12.45 33.48
N LEU A 161 -11.80 13.18 33.01
CA LEU A 161 -10.47 12.61 32.76
C LEU A 161 -9.86 11.92 33.99
N PRO A 162 -9.87 12.51 35.21
CA PRO A 162 -9.32 11.83 36.39
C PRO A 162 -9.97 10.47 36.67
N ASP A 163 -11.28 10.35 36.43
CA ASP A 163 -11.98 9.07 36.60
C ASP A 163 -11.73 8.12 35.43
N LEU A 164 -11.63 8.64 34.20
CA LEU A 164 -11.28 7.84 33.01
C LEU A 164 -9.92 7.15 33.17
N LEU A 165 -8.95 7.80 33.83
CA LEU A 165 -7.65 7.19 34.11
C LEU A 165 -7.78 5.94 34.98
N LYS A 166 -8.78 5.86 35.85
CA LYS A 166 -9.07 4.66 36.67
C LYS A 166 -9.62 3.50 35.84
N TYR A 167 -10.19 3.76 34.66
CA TYR A 167 -10.57 2.73 33.68
C TYR A 167 -9.38 2.23 32.84
N CYS A 168 -8.26 2.95 32.82
CA CYS A 168 -7.06 2.54 32.10
C CYS A 168 -6.29 1.46 32.87
N ARG A 169 -6.89 0.27 33.03
CA ARG A 169 -6.31 -0.89 33.71
C ARG A 169 -6.96 -2.19 33.27
N GLY A 170 -6.22 -3.29 33.40
CA GLY A 170 -6.76 -4.64 33.23
C GLY A 170 -7.50 -4.86 31.89
N ASP A 171 -8.59 -5.62 31.93
CA ASP A 171 -9.39 -6.00 30.76
C ASP A 171 -10.16 -4.81 30.15
N VAL A 172 -10.45 -3.78 30.96
CA VAL A 172 -11.18 -2.58 30.53
C VAL A 172 -10.31 -1.61 29.72
N LEU A 173 -8.97 -1.73 29.82
CA LEU A 173 -8.02 -0.83 29.17
C LEU A 173 -8.33 -0.66 27.67
N GLY A 174 -8.53 -1.76 26.94
CA GLY A 174 -8.80 -1.72 25.49
C GLY A 174 -9.99 -0.83 25.12
N SER A 175 -11.03 -0.84 25.96
CA SER A 175 -12.23 0.00 25.79
C SER A 175 -11.98 1.46 26.18
N ALA A 176 -11.11 1.73 27.14
CA ALA A 176 -10.77 3.10 27.58
C ALA A 176 -9.88 3.87 26.59
N LEU A 177 -9.00 3.17 25.85
CA LEU A 177 -7.99 3.80 24.98
C LEU A 177 -8.57 4.84 23.99
N PRO A 178 -9.67 4.57 23.24
CA PRO A 178 -10.22 5.56 22.31
C PRO A 178 -10.60 6.88 23.00
N SER A 179 -11.10 6.81 24.23
CA SER A 179 -11.47 8.01 25.00
C SER A 179 -10.27 8.69 25.61
N LEU A 180 -9.27 7.93 26.07
CA LEU A 180 -8.03 8.48 26.55
C LEU A 180 -7.34 9.30 25.45
N TYR A 181 -7.15 8.71 24.27
CA TYR A 181 -6.54 9.40 23.13
C TYR A 181 -7.36 10.62 22.69
N SER A 182 -8.69 10.51 22.65
CA SER A 182 -9.54 11.67 22.36
C SER A 182 -9.41 12.79 23.40
N SER A 183 -9.11 12.47 24.65
CA SER A 183 -8.91 13.46 25.72
C SER A 183 -7.62 14.24 25.47
N PHE A 184 -6.54 13.54 25.10
CA PHE A 184 -5.25 14.16 24.80
C PHE A 184 -5.27 15.06 23.55
N CYS A 185 -6.20 14.83 22.61
CA CYS A 185 -6.36 15.70 21.44
C CYS A 185 -7.30 16.90 21.68
N ARG A 186 -8.10 16.91 22.74
CA ARG A 186 -9.18 17.92 22.95
C ARG A 186 -8.98 18.78 24.19
N ILE A 187 -8.16 18.35 25.15
CA ILE A 187 -7.88 19.07 26.38
C ILE A 187 -6.54 19.82 26.22
N PRO A 188 -6.41 21.08 26.69
CA PRO A 188 -5.15 21.81 26.62
C PRO A 188 -3.99 21.07 27.32
N ALA A 189 -2.82 21.02 26.68
CA ALA A 189 -1.64 20.29 27.15
C ALA A 189 -1.25 20.55 28.62
N LYS A 190 -1.32 21.82 29.06
CA LYS A 190 -1.04 22.22 30.46
C LYS A 190 -1.88 21.48 31.51
N GLN A 191 -3.04 20.97 31.13
CA GLN A 191 -3.96 20.25 32.02
C GLN A 191 -3.84 18.73 31.90
N LEU A 192 -2.92 18.23 31.07
CA LEU A 192 -2.74 16.80 30.80
C LEU A 192 -1.46 16.23 31.44
N TYR A 193 -0.61 17.07 32.03
CA TYR A 193 0.63 16.62 32.70
C TYR A 193 0.36 15.61 33.81
N PHE A 194 -0.62 15.87 34.70
CA PHE A 194 -1.00 14.93 35.77
C PHE A 194 -1.40 13.56 35.21
N ALA A 195 -2.10 13.54 34.07
CA ALA A 195 -2.56 12.31 33.45
C ALA A 195 -1.39 11.50 32.89
N LEU A 196 -0.35 12.14 32.34
CA LEU A 196 0.86 11.44 31.92
C LEU A 196 1.62 10.81 33.08
N GLU A 197 1.77 11.57 34.17
CA GLU A 197 2.43 11.09 35.39
C GLU A 197 1.69 9.87 35.93
N GLU A 198 0.37 9.94 36.07
CA GLU A 198 -0.44 8.82 36.54
C GLU A 198 -0.35 7.60 35.61
N LEU A 199 -0.42 7.78 34.29
CA LEU A 199 -0.29 6.65 33.35
C LEU A 199 1.11 6.04 33.36
N SER A 200 2.15 6.82 33.66
CA SER A 200 3.54 6.36 33.65
C SER A 200 3.89 5.43 34.82
N THR A 201 3.15 5.54 35.93
CA THR A 201 3.32 4.71 37.14
C THR A 201 2.49 3.42 37.12
N LYS A 202 1.60 3.25 36.13
CA LYS A 202 0.74 2.06 35.99
C LYS A 202 1.48 0.87 35.38
N ALA A 203 0.79 -0.27 35.34
CA ALA A 203 1.27 -1.50 34.71
C ALA A 203 1.78 -1.29 33.27
N VAL A 204 2.69 -2.16 32.83
CA VAL A 204 3.36 -2.09 31.51
C VAL A 204 2.38 -1.91 30.34
N SER A 205 1.24 -2.59 30.38
CA SER A 205 0.18 -2.50 29.37
C SER A 205 -0.39 -1.08 29.21
N VAL A 206 -0.39 -0.28 30.28
CA VAL A 206 -0.86 1.11 30.29
C VAL A 206 0.29 2.07 30.03
N ARG A 207 1.44 1.86 30.68
CA ARG A 207 2.63 2.71 30.59
C ARG A 207 3.07 2.93 29.14
N LYS A 208 2.95 1.91 28.28
CA LYS A 208 3.25 2.01 26.84
C LYS A 208 2.45 3.10 26.11
N HIS A 209 1.22 3.38 26.55
CA HIS A 209 0.40 4.45 25.99
C HIS A 209 0.81 5.82 26.52
N SER A 210 1.29 5.92 27.76
CA SER A 210 1.85 7.16 28.30
C SER A 210 3.00 7.68 27.43
N THR A 211 3.88 6.79 26.95
CA THR A 211 4.97 7.16 26.02
C THR A 211 4.44 7.81 24.75
N PHE A 212 3.46 7.19 24.10
CA PHE A 212 2.89 7.73 22.87
C PHE A 212 2.15 9.05 23.10
N LEU A 213 1.37 9.13 24.18
CA LEU A 213 0.63 10.35 24.52
C LEU A 213 1.55 11.49 24.92
N SER A 214 2.71 11.18 25.52
CA SER A 214 3.74 12.17 25.85
C SER A 214 4.22 12.93 24.61
N SER A 215 4.37 12.25 23.48
CA SER A 215 4.82 12.89 22.24
C SER A 215 3.76 13.78 21.57
N LEU A 216 2.52 13.76 22.05
CA LEU A 216 1.46 14.66 21.58
C LEU A 216 1.40 15.97 22.37
N ILE A 217 1.92 16.01 23.60
CA ILE A 217 1.67 17.13 24.51
C ILE A 217 2.92 17.76 25.11
N LEU A 218 4.02 17.02 25.22
CA LEU A 218 5.27 17.54 25.78
C LEU A 218 6.04 18.36 24.75
N GLN A 219 6.94 19.21 25.24
CA GLN A 219 7.86 19.94 24.37
C GLN A 219 8.89 18.97 23.78
N VAL A 220 9.46 19.33 22.62
CA VAL A 220 10.42 18.51 21.88
C VAL A 220 11.52 17.96 22.78
N ASN A 221 12.17 18.83 23.58
CA ASN A 221 13.27 18.43 24.47
C ASN A 221 12.85 17.37 25.50
N GLU A 222 11.64 17.48 26.05
CA GLU A 222 11.11 16.52 27.03
C GLU A 222 10.77 15.18 26.37
N VAL A 223 10.23 15.21 25.15
CA VAL A 223 9.98 14.00 24.35
C VAL A 223 11.29 13.27 24.05
N LEU A 224 12.32 14.01 23.60
CA LEU A 224 13.63 13.43 23.31
C LEU A 224 14.29 12.85 24.56
N LEU A 225 14.19 13.52 25.72
CA LEU A 225 14.66 12.97 26.99
C LEU A 225 13.96 11.66 27.34
N LYS A 226 12.63 11.58 27.17
CA LYS A 226 11.88 10.32 27.38
C LYS A 226 12.32 9.22 26.42
N TYR A 227 12.60 9.53 25.16
CA TYR A 227 13.10 8.54 24.20
C TYR A 227 14.53 8.11 24.50
N LYS A 228 15.40 8.97 25.05
CA LYS A 228 16.75 8.59 25.49
C LYS A 228 16.75 7.67 26.72
N GLN A 229 15.77 7.84 27.62
CA GLN A 229 15.64 7.00 28.82
C GLN A 229 15.40 5.52 28.54
N ILE A 230 15.13 5.14 27.29
CA ILE A 230 14.95 3.75 26.88
C ILE A 230 16.13 2.83 27.15
N GLN A 231 17.37 3.36 27.18
CA GLN A 231 18.56 2.53 27.35
C GLN A 231 18.46 1.73 28.65
N ASN A 232 17.74 2.30 29.63
CA ASN A 232 17.52 1.73 30.95
C ASN A 232 16.29 0.82 31.04
N GLU A 233 15.40 0.81 30.03
CA GLU A 233 14.23 -0.07 30.04
C GLU A 233 14.70 -1.52 29.81
N LYS A 234 14.22 -2.46 30.62
CA LYS A 234 14.58 -3.89 30.49
C LYS A 234 13.47 -4.68 29.79
N ASN A 235 12.24 -4.17 29.81
CA ASN A 235 11.09 -4.85 29.24
C ASN A 235 11.06 -4.71 27.71
N ALA A 236 11.19 -5.83 27.00
CA ALA A 236 11.20 -5.86 25.52
C ALA A 236 9.92 -5.28 24.89
N SER A 237 8.75 -5.49 25.49
CA SER A 237 7.48 -4.93 24.99
C SER A 237 7.45 -3.42 25.13
N VAL A 238 7.92 -2.88 26.25
CA VAL A 238 8.01 -1.41 26.42
C VAL A 238 9.02 -0.82 25.44
N LYS A 239 10.18 -1.47 25.25
CA LYS A 239 11.16 -1.06 24.24
C LYS A 239 10.56 -0.95 22.85
N GLN A 240 9.82 -1.97 22.42
CA GLN A 240 9.15 -1.96 21.13
C GLN A 240 8.17 -0.79 20.99
N TYR A 241 7.36 -0.52 22.02
CA TYR A 241 6.40 0.58 21.98
C TYR A 241 7.07 1.96 21.94
N ILE A 242 8.14 2.15 22.71
CA ILE A 242 8.90 3.40 22.68
C ILE A 242 9.56 3.57 21.30
N PHE A 243 10.18 2.53 20.73
CA PHE A 243 10.71 2.56 19.37
C PHE A 243 9.63 2.99 18.37
N LEU A 244 8.46 2.34 18.39
CA LEU A 244 7.37 2.66 17.46
C LEU A 244 6.85 4.09 17.67
N SER A 245 6.85 4.58 18.91
CA SER A 245 6.51 5.96 19.21
C SER A 245 7.55 6.93 18.65
N CYS A 246 8.84 6.67 18.88
CA CYS A 246 9.96 7.46 18.37
C CYS A 246 9.94 7.51 16.84
N TYR A 247 9.80 6.35 16.20
CA TYR A 247 9.70 6.24 14.75
C TYR A 247 8.53 7.07 14.19
N LYS A 248 7.32 6.92 14.73
CA LYS A 248 6.16 7.73 14.32
C LYS A 248 6.38 9.22 14.54
N TYR A 249 6.99 9.60 15.66
CA TYR A 249 7.28 10.99 15.99
C TYR A 249 8.28 11.60 15.00
N PHE A 250 9.34 10.86 14.65
CA PHE A 250 10.31 11.23 13.62
C PHE A 250 9.66 11.42 12.25
N LEU A 251 8.83 10.47 11.81
CA LEU A 251 8.13 10.57 10.52
C LEU A 251 7.21 11.81 10.43
N LEU A 252 6.58 12.19 11.54
CA LEU A 252 5.64 13.31 11.58
C LEU A 252 6.34 14.68 11.70
N ASN A 253 7.35 14.80 12.57
CA ASN A 253 7.93 16.10 12.93
C ASN A 253 9.30 16.37 12.28
N GLN A 254 10.00 15.33 11.81
CA GLN A 254 11.29 15.42 11.13
C GLN A 254 12.37 16.17 11.93
N ILE A 255 12.32 16.05 13.26
CA ILE A 255 13.25 16.70 14.19
C ILE A 255 14.64 16.03 14.07
N PRO A 256 15.70 16.77 13.72
CA PRO A 256 17.04 16.19 13.49
C PRO A 256 17.59 15.43 14.70
N GLU A 257 17.37 15.92 15.90
CA GLU A 257 17.83 15.32 17.16
C GLU A 257 17.13 14.00 17.49
N CYS A 258 16.01 13.70 16.82
CA CYS A 258 15.31 12.43 16.94
C CYS A 258 16.01 11.31 16.15
N TRP A 259 16.76 11.66 15.10
CA TRP A 259 17.43 10.68 14.23
C TRP A 259 18.47 9.84 15.00
N PRO A 260 19.44 10.41 15.73
CA PRO A 260 20.44 9.62 16.46
C PRO A 260 19.81 8.67 17.48
N ILE A 261 18.69 9.06 18.09
CA ILE A 261 17.96 8.21 19.03
C ILE A 261 17.33 7.02 18.28
N LEU A 262 16.76 7.26 17.10
CA LEU A 262 16.19 6.22 16.25
C LEU A 262 17.27 5.26 15.73
N GLU A 263 18.40 5.79 15.30
CA GLU A 263 19.56 5.04 14.81
C GLU A 263 20.06 4.05 15.88
N GLU A 264 20.25 4.53 17.11
CA GLU A 264 20.67 3.70 18.24
C GLU A 264 19.67 2.58 18.56
N TYR A 265 18.37 2.84 18.40
CA TYR A 265 17.37 1.77 18.55
C TYR A 265 17.51 0.69 17.51
N ILE A 266 17.68 1.10 16.26
CA ILE A 266 17.80 0.20 15.12
C ILE A 266 19.03 -0.71 15.34
N ASP A 267 20.13 -0.15 15.84
CA ASP A 267 21.34 -0.91 16.20
C ASP A 267 21.11 -1.96 17.28
N GLN A 268 20.22 -1.69 18.24
CA GLN A 268 19.90 -2.61 19.33
C GLN A 268 18.87 -3.68 18.96
N LEU A 269 18.34 -3.68 17.73
CA LEU A 269 17.34 -4.67 17.32
C LEU A 269 17.90 -6.09 17.28
N LYS A 270 17.12 -7.03 17.80
CA LYS A 270 17.42 -8.46 17.87
C LYS A 270 16.45 -9.26 17.03
N LYS A 271 16.81 -10.52 16.74
CA LYS A 271 16.02 -11.45 15.92
C LYS A 271 14.60 -11.71 16.43
N GLU A 272 14.34 -11.55 17.73
CA GLU A 272 13.01 -11.76 18.31
C GLU A 272 12.02 -10.66 17.91
N GLN A 273 12.51 -9.50 17.45
CA GLN A 273 11.70 -8.31 17.15
C GLN A 273 11.22 -8.27 15.69
N LYS A 274 10.71 -9.39 15.18
CA LYS A 274 10.31 -9.58 13.77
C LYS A 274 9.36 -8.50 13.23
N GLU A 275 8.36 -8.12 14.02
CA GLU A 275 7.39 -7.08 13.63
C GLU A 275 8.04 -5.71 13.44
N ILE A 276 9.05 -5.36 14.24
CA ILE A 276 9.79 -4.11 14.10
C ILE A 276 10.63 -4.15 12.82
N LEU A 277 11.37 -5.24 12.60
CA LEU A 277 12.18 -5.44 11.40
C LEU A 277 11.33 -5.35 10.13
N LYS A 278 10.09 -5.84 10.15
CA LYS A 278 9.13 -5.72 9.04
C LYS A 278 8.61 -4.29 8.83
N ILE A 279 8.45 -3.50 9.90
CA ILE A 279 8.03 -2.10 9.79
C ILE A 279 9.14 -1.26 9.14
N LEU A 280 10.40 -1.55 9.46
CA LEU A 280 11.57 -0.82 8.94
C LEU A 280 11.76 -0.98 7.42
N THR A 281 11.23 -2.03 6.79
CA THR A 281 11.32 -2.20 5.32
C THR A 281 10.44 -1.24 4.52
N ARG A 282 9.55 -0.49 5.19
CA ARG A 282 8.58 0.44 4.58
C ARG A 282 9.15 1.85 4.49
N VAL A 283 10.02 2.08 3.51
CA VAL A 283 10.80 3.33 3.38
C VAL A 283 10.02 4.51 2.80
N LYS A 284 8.87 4.26 2.13
CA LYS A 284 8.11 5.30 1.42
C LYS A 284 7.67 6.48 2.29
N HIS A 285 7.46 6.25 3.57
CA HIS A 285 7.04 7.29 4.51
C HIS A 285 8.20 8.06 5.14
N VAL A 286 9.44 7.61 4.92
CA VAL A 286 10.63 8.26 5.46
C VAL A 286 10.88 9.57 4.69
N PRO A 287 11.10 10.69 5.39
CA PRO A 287 11.42 11.96 4.76
C PRO A 287 12.62 11.84 3.82
N GLU A 288 12.54 12.45 2.65
CA GLU A 288 13.54 12.32 1.57
C GLU A 288 14.97 12.63 2.06
N LYS A 289 15.14 13.68 2.87
CA LYS A 289 16.41 14.08 3.49
C LYS A 289 17.11 12.96 4.28
N TYR A 290 16.34 12.06 4.90
CA TYR A 290 16.87 10.98 5.75
C TYR A 290 16.79 9.61 5.07
N ARG A 291 16.22 9.53 3.87
CA ARG A 291 15.85 8.25 3.26
C ARG A 291 17.06 7.39 2.96
N GLY A 292 18.12 7.96 2.36
CA GLY A 292 19.35 7.24 2.05
C GLY A 292 19.98 6.64 3.31
N VAL A 293 20.29 7.48 4.30
CA VAL A 293 20.89 7.06 5.58
C VAL A 293 20.02 6.01 6.29
N PHE A 294 18.69 6.18 6.27
CA PHE A 294 17.78 5.19 6.85
C PHE A 294 17.84 3.83 6.16
N ILE A 295 17.82 3.81 4.82
CA ILE A 295 17.90 2.55 4.05
C ILE A 295 19.20 1.81 4.36
N GLU A 296 20.33 2.53 4.33
CA GLU A 296 21.66 1.95 4.60
C GLU A 296 21.74 1.37 6.01
N HIS A 297 21.21 2.10 7.00
CA HIS A 297 21.20 1.67 8.40
C HIS A 297 20.32 0.44 8.64
N VAL A 298 19.12 0.45 8.05
CA VAL A 298 18.20 -0.70 8.12
C VAL A 298 18.81 -1.93 7.46
N TRP A 299 19.42 -1.79 6.29
CA TRP A 299 20.05 -2.92 5.61
C TRP A 299 21.23 -3.49 6.39
N THR A 300 22.07 -2.63 6.96
CA THR A 300 23.20 -3.03 7.81
C THR A 300 22.70 -3.79 9.04
N THR A 301 21.62 -3.32 9.64
CA THR A 301 20.97 -3.99 10.77
C THR A 301 20.39 -5.34 10.40
N LEU A 302 19.64 -5.44 9.30
CA LEU A 302 19.11 -6.72 8.81
C LEU A 302 20.24 -7.70 8.51
N SER A 303 21.32 -7.24 7.89
CA SER A 303 22.50 -8.05 7.60
C SER A 303 23.19 -8.55 8.88
N ARG A 304 23.30 -7.71 9.91
CA ARG A 304 23.82 -8.10 11.23
C ARG A 304 22.94 -9.16 11.89
N VAL A 305 21.62 -8.95 11.95
CA VAL A 305 20.68 -9.89 12.59
C VAL A 305 20.62 -11.21 11.80
N LYS A 306 20.73 -11.19 10.47
CA LYS A 306 20.77 -12.40 9.63
C LYS A 306 21.94 -13.32 10.01
N LYS A 307 23.10 -12.76 10.40
CA LYS A 307 24.26 -13.53 10.88
C LYS A 307 24.00 -14.31 12.19
N GLU A 308 22.90 -14.03 12.89
CA GLU A 308 22.48 -14.75 14.11
C GLU A 308 21.64 -16.02 13.77
N ASN A 309 21.81 -16.59 12.56
CA ASN A 309 21.09 -17.74 12.01
C ASN A 309 19.56 -17.55 11.92
N VAL A 310 19.13 -16.37 11.45
CA VAL A 310 17.71 -16.07 11.22
C VAL A 310 17.49 -15.78 9.75
N ASN A 311 16.52 -16.45 9.14
CA ASN A 311 16.09 -16.13 7.78
C ASN A 311 15.39 -14.76 7.78
N LEU A 312 16.06 -13.77 7.19
CA LEU A 312 15.55 -12.42 6.97
C LEU A 312 15.48 -12.06 5.48
N ASP A 313 15.51 -13.07 4.58
CA ASP A 313 15.51 -12.84 3.14
C ASP A 313 14.25 -12.10 2.70
N ASP A 314 13.09 -12.44 3.26
CA ASP A 314 11.83 -11.74 2.99
C ASP A 314 11.89 -10.25 3.37
N ASN A 315 12.56 -9.91 4.48
CA ASN A 315 12.72 -8.52 4.93
C ASN A 315 13.67 -7.75 4.01
N MET A 316 14.81 -8.36 3.66
CA MET A 316 15.79 -7.75 2.77
C MET A 316 15.22 -7.59 1.34
N ASN A 317 14.51 -8.60 0.85
CA ASN A 317 13.77 -8.57 -0.41
C ASN A 317 12.69 -7.47 -0.39
N SER A 318 11.87 -7.43 0.67
CA SER A 318 10.88 -6.38 0.85
C SER A 318 11.49 -4.98 0.92
N LEU A 319 12.69 -4.82 1.47
CA LEU A 319 13.35 -3.51 1.50
C LEU A 319 13.71 -3.09 0.07
N LEU A 320 14.41 -3.94 -0.67
CA LEU A 320 14.83 -3.66 -2.05
C LEU A 320 13.65 -3.39 -2.98
N ARG A 321 12.59 -4.20 -2.89
CA ARG A 321 11.37 -4.04 -3.71
C ARG A 321 10.63 -2.73 -3.46
N ASN A 322 10.80 -2.14 -2.28
CA ASN A 322 10.20 -0.86 -1.94
C ASN A 322 11.06 0.34 -2.39
N LEU A 323 12.27 0.11 -2.91
CA LEU A 323 13.16 1.16 -3.40
C LEU A 323 12.81 1.51 -4.83
N ASN A 324 12.55 2.79 -5.08
CA ASN A 324 12.45 3.32 -6.44
C ASN A 324 13.78 3.94 -6.89
N LYS A 325 13.83 4.40 -8.15
CA LYS A 325 15.00 5.05 -8.75
C LYS A 325 15.58 6.23 -7.96
N GLN A 326 14.73 7.06 -7.34
CA GLN A 326 15.17 8.21 -6.54
C GLN A 326 15.81 7.72 -5.26
N ASP A 327 15.23 6.70 -4.63
CA ASP A 327 15.76 6.10 -3.41
C ASP A 327 17.18 5.55 -3.66
N VAL A 328 17.37 4.80 -4.77
CA VAL A 328 18.69 4.27 -5.15
C VAL A 328 19.70 5.39 -5.42
N SER A 329 19.28 6.51 -6.03
CA SER A 329 20.17 7.65 -6.28
C SER A 329 20.60 8.41 -5.02
N CYS A 330 19.91 8.23 -3.89
CA CYS A 330 20.26 8.81 -2.60
C CYS A 330 21.22 7.94 -1.77
N LEU A 331 21.55 6.73 -2.24
CA LEU A 331 22.45 5.80 -1.56
C LEU A 331 23.89 6.04 -1.97
N THR A 332 24.82 5.71 -1.09
CA THR A 332 26.25 5.72 -1.40
C THR A 332 26.59 4.63 -2.42
N ASN A 333 27.53 4.92 -3.34
CA ASN A 333 27.98 3.95 -4.32
C ASN A 333 28.58 2.71 -3.65
N GLU A 334 29.35 2.90 -2.58
CA GLU A 334 29.95 1.81 -1.80
C GLU A 334 28.87 0.84 -1.26
N PHE A 335 27.80 1.38 -0.69
CA PHE A 335 26.67 0.58 -0.22
C PHE A 335 26.00 -0.21 -1.35
N CYS A 336 25.68 0.46 -2.47
CA CYS A 336 25.06 -0.18 -3.63
C CYS A 336 25.93 -1.30 -4.20
N MET A 337 27.23 -1.04 -4.38
CA MET A 337 28.19 -2.01 -4.86
C MET A 337 28.25 -3.24 -3.95
N LYS A 338 28.28 -3.04 -2.63
CA LYS A 338 28.28 -4.14 -1.66
C LYS A 338 27.01 -4.99 -1.71
N ILE A 339 25.83 -4.39 -1.92
CA ILE A 339 24.59 -5.16 -2.10
C ILE A 339 24.68 -6.05 -3.33
N ILE A 340 25.14 -5.46 -4.44
CA ILE A 340 25.25 -6.12 -5.74
C ILE A 340 26.27 -7.25 -5.66
N GLU A 341 27.48 -7.01 -5.16
CA GLU A 341 28.54 -8.02 -5.04
C GLU A 341 28.10 -9.24 -4.21
N ASN A 342 27.32 -9.02 -3.14
CA ASN A 342 26.93 -10.10 -2.23
C ASN A 342 25.70 -10.91 -2.68
N ASN A 343 24.91 -10.38 -3.62
CA ASN A 343 23.58 -10.93 -3.93
C ASN A 343 23.22 -11.01 -5.41
N LEU A 344 23.83 -10.20 -6.29
CA LEU A 344 23.61 -10.32 -7.74
C LEU A 344 24.26 -11.61 -8.23
N PHE A 345 23.56 -12.36 -9.08
CA PHE A 345 24.02 -13.64 -9.65
C PHE A 345 24.41 -14.69 -8.59
N ASN A 346 23.66 -14.79 -7.49
CA ASN A 346 23.88 -15.82 -6.49
C ASN A 346 22.85 -16.96 -6.63
N LEU A 347 23.24 -18.08 -7.27
CA LEU A 347 22.37 -19.24 -7.50
C LEU A 347 21.89 -19.91 -6.20
N GLU A 348 22.58 -19.71 -5.08
CA GLU A 348 22.17 -20.27 -3.78
C GLU A 348 21.08 -19.42 -3.09
N LYS A 349 20.79 -18.20 -3.61
CA LYS A 349 19.88 -17.22 -3.00
C LYS A 349 18.73 -16.81 -3.93
N CYS A 350 18.06 -17.78 -4.57
CA CYS A 350 16.97 -17.52 -5.53
C CYS A 350 15.80 -16.67 -4.96
N SER A 351 15.59 -16.64 -3.64
CA SER A 351 14.47 -15.94 -2.99
C SER A 351 14.50 -14.41 -3.17
N MET A 352 15.66 -13.82 -3.48
CA MET A 352 15.85 -12.36 -3.59
C MET A 352 16.08 -11.86 -5.02
N GLU A 353 16.15 -12.77 -6.00
CA GLU A 353 16.68 -12.50 -7.35
C GLU A 353 16.00 -11.28 -8.00
N ASP A 354 14.67 -11.27 -8.07
CA ASP A 354 13.89 -10.23 -8.75
C ASP A 354 14.18 -8.82 -8.21
N SER A 355 14.22 -8.66 -6.88
CA SER A 355 14.41 -7.37 -6.25
C SER A 355 15.86 -6.90 -6.30
N VAL A 356 16.82 -7.83 -6.30
CA VAL A 356 18.23 -7.50 -6.51
C VAL A 356 18.45 -7.09 -7.97
N PHE A 357 17.81 -7.76 -8.93
CA PHE A 357 17.86 -7.38 -10.34
C PHE A 357 17.27 -5.98 -10.55
N GLU A 358 16.10 -5.70 -9.99
CA GLU A 358 15.50 -4.37 -10.04
C GLU A 358 16.39 -3.30 -9.42
N PHE A 359 16.99 -3.60 -8.26
CA PHE A 359 17.93 -2.71 -7.60
C PHE A 359 19.19 -2.45 -8.46
N ALA A 360 19.82 -3.50 -9.00
CA ALA A 360 21.01 -3.39 -9.84
C ALA A 360 20.74 -2.63 -11.14
N ARG A 361 19.58 -2.85 -11.78
CA ARG A 361 19.13 -2.06 -12.94
C ARG A 361 18.97 -0.58 -12.59
N ASN A 362 18.34 -0.28 -11.45
CA ASN A 362 18.21 1.10 -10.99
C ASN A 362 19.57 1.73 -10.68
N PHE A 363 20.48 0.97 -10.06
CA PHE A 363 21.84 1.44 -9.80
C PHE A 363 22.60 1.76 -11.09
N LEU A 364 22.55 0.87 -12.08
CA LEU A 364 23.18 1.07 -13.39
C LEU A 364 22.64 2.30 -14.12
N LEU A 365 21.32 2.47 -14.11
CA LEU A 365 20.65 3.47 -14.95
C LEU A 365 20.48 4.84 -14.29
N PHE A 366 20.80 5.01 -13.01
CA PHE A 366 20.54 6.27 -12.28
C PHE A 366 21.69 6.69 -11.36
N GLY A 367 22.10 7.97 -11.49
CA GLY A 367 23.12 8.63 -10.65
C GLY A 367 24.56 8.23 -10.98
N GLY A 368 25.54 8.99 -10.50
CA GLY A 368 26.98 8.65 -10.58
C GLY A 368 27.58 8.56 -11.98
N ASN A 369 28.80 8.04 -12.06
CA ASN A 369 29.51 7.77 -13.32
C ASN A 369 29.03 6.45 -13.93
N THR A 370 28.42 6.51 -15.12
CA THR A 370 27.91 5.34 -15.84
C THR A 370 28.99 4.28 -16.09
N GLU A 371 30.20 4.71 -16.47
CA GLU A 371 31.28 3.81 -16.87
C GLU A 371 31.76 2.97 -15.69
N ASP A 372 32.08 3.61 -14.55
CA ASP A 372 32.51 2.92 -13.33
C ASP A 372 31.49 1.87 -12.85
N LYS A 373 30.19 2.17 -13.01
CA LYS A 373 29.10 1.25 -12.63
C LYS A 373 29.01 0.04 -13.55
N ILE A 374 29.16 0.26 -14.86
CA ILE A 374 29.22 -0.81 -15.85
C ILE A 374 30.44 -1.68 -15.56
N THR A 375 31.63 -1.09 -15.43
CA THR A 375 32.86 -1.82 -15.07
C THR A 375 32.69 -2.66 -13.81
N PHE A 376 32.06 -2.11 -12.77
CA PHE A 376 31.80 -2.85 -11.54
C PHE A 376 30.84 -4.03 -11.74
N ILE A 377 29.72 -3.84 -12.45
CA ILE A 377 28.77 -4.92 -12.72
C ILE A 377 29.44 -6.04 -13.53
N PHE A 378 30.25 -5.68 -14.53
CA PHE A 378 30.97 -6.66 -15.34
C PHE A 378 32.05 -7.39 -14.53
N LYS A 379 32.69 -6.74 -13.55
CA LYS A 379 33.56 -7.45 -12.59
C LYS A 379 32.78 -8.53 -11.81
N VAL A 380 31.58 -8.22 -11.35
CA VAL A 380 30.72 -9.20 -10.64
C VAL A 380 30.29 -10.33 -11.57
N LEU A 381 29.93 -9.99 -12.81
CA LEU A 381 29.54 -10.93 -13.85
C LEU A 381 30.69 -11.86 -14.26
N HIS A 382 31.91 -11.34 -14.34
CA HIS A 382 33.12 -12.10 -14.62
C HIS A 382 33.36 -13.18 -13.57
N ILE A 383 33.32 -12.81 -12.29
CA ILE A 383 33.45 -13.76 -11.17
C ILE A 383 32.36 -14.84 -11.24
N PHE A 384 31.14 -14.46 -11.59
CA PHE A 384 30.03 -15.40 -11.76
C PHE A 384 30.28 -16.37 -12.92
N LYS A 385 30.73 -15.85 -14.07
CA LYS A 385 31.08 -16.65 -15.25
C LYS A 385 32.19 -17.64 -14.92
N GLU A 386 33.30 -17.19 -14.35
CA GLU A 386 34.42 -18.09 -13.97
C GLU A 386 33.97 -19.25 -13.07
N LYS A 387 33.03 -18.98 -12.15
CA LYS A 387 32.54 -19.99 -11.21
C LYS A 387 31.63 -21.04 -11.85
N PHE A 388 30.72 -20.65 -12.77
CA PHE A 388 29.62 -21.53 -13.20
C PHE A 388 29.60 -21.88 -14.69
N TRP A 389 30.36 -21.19 -15.54
CA TRP A 389 30.26 -21.37 -16.99
C TRP A 389 30.83 -22.69 -17.51
N ASN A 390 31.80 -23.23 -16.77
CA ASN A 390 32.45 -24.51 -17.02
C ASN A 390 31.92 -25.65 -16.13
N ASP A 391 30.91 -25.36 -15.29
CA ASP A 391 30.25 -26.34 -14.44
C ASP A 391 29.01 -26.88 -15.16
N GLU A 392 29.10 -28.11 -15.69
CA GLU A 392 28.01 -28.74 -16.45
C GLU A 392 26.68 -28.83 -15.67
N GLU A 393 26.73 -28.93 -14.34
CA GLU A 393 25.52 -29.00 -13.51
C GLU A 393 24.80 -27.63 -13.44
N HIS A 394 25.57 -26.53 -13.37
CA HIS A 394 25.03 -25.20 -13.10
C HIS A 394 25.00 -24.28 -14.33
N LYS A 395 25.68 -24.63 -15.43
CA LYS A 395 25.83 -23.79 -16.62
C LYS A 395 24.50 -23.33 -17.22
N LEU A 396 23.53 -24.23 -17.35
CA LEU A 396 22.23 -23.90 -17.91
C LEU A 396 21.47 -22.88 -17.04
N GLU A 397 21.57 -23.02 -15.72
CA GLU A 397 20.92 -22.09 -14.79
C GLU A 397 21.63 -20.74 -14.77
N ALA A 398 22.96 -20.75 -14.80
CA ALA A 398 23.77 -19.54 -14.93
C ALA A 398 23.41 -18.74 -16.20
N LEU A 399 23.26 -19.42 -17.33
CA LEU A 399 22.78 -18.82 -18.58
C LEU A 399 21.40 -18.17 -18.42
N LYS A 400 20.42 -18.88 -17.86
CA LYS A 400 19.07 -18.32 -17.66
C LYS A 400 19.09 -17.05 -16.82
N VAL A 401 19.86 -17.04 -15.74
CA VAL A 401 19.96 -15.90 -14.80
C VAL A 401 20.59 -14.68 -15.50
N ILE A 402 21.66 -14.88 -16.26
CA ILE A 402 22.31 -13.81 -17.04
C ILE A 402 21.37 -13.27 -18.12
N ASN A 403 20.75 -14.18 -18.88
CA ASN A 403 19.83 -13.83 -19.95
C ASN A 403 18.67 -13.00 -19.38
N ARG A 404 18.06 -13.46 -18.29
CA ARG A 404 16.98 -12.74 -17.60
C ARG A 404 17.40 -11.33 -17.18
N PHE A 405 18.56 -11.18 -16.55
CA PHE A 405 19.06 -9.87 -16.14
C PHE A 405 19.26 -8.94 -17.36
N CYS A 406 19.85 -9.45 -18.43
CA CYS A 406 20.08 -8.72 -19.67
C CYS A 406 18.75 -8.29 -20.33
N PHE A 407 17.81 -9.22 -20.52
CA PHE A 407 16.51 -8.95 -21.09
C PHE A 407 15.71 -7.91 -20.28
N ASP A 408 15.70 -8.04 -18.96
CA ASP A 408 15.03 -7.07 -18.08
C ASP A 408 15.66 -5.68 -18.21
N LEU A 409 16.99 -5.60 -18.28
CA LEU A 409 17.70 -4.33 -18.46
C LEU A 409 17.34 -3.70 -19.82
N ILE A 410 17.37 -4.49 -20.89
CA ILE A 410 17.02 -4.08 -22.26
C ILE A 410 15.59 -3.56 -22.35
N LYS A 411 14.63 -4.25 -21.72
CA LYS A 411 13.23 -3.82 -21.63
C LYS A 411 13.11 -2.40 -21.06
N VAL A 412 13.83 -2.12 -19.96
CA VAL A 412 13.84 -0.79 -19.33
C VAL A 412 14.48 0.26 -20.25
N MET A 413 15.49 -0.10 -21.05
CA MET A 413 16.07 0.83 -22.03
C MET A 413 15.04 1.24 -23.10
N PHE A 414 14.25 0.29 -23.62
CA PHE A 414 13.20 0.59 -24.59
C PHE A 414 12.12 1.53 -24.04
N GLU A 415 11.65 1.29 -22.81
CA GLU A 415 10.66 2.14 -22.15
C GLU A 415 11.17 3.59 -21.94
N LYS A 416 12.49 3.75 -21.75
CA LYS A 416 13.12 5.04 -21.41
C LYS A 416 13.54 5.89 -22.59
N LYS A 417 13.64 5.37 -23.82
CA LYS A 417 13.90 6.18 -25.04
C LYS A 417 13.03 7.45 -25.10
N ARG A 418 11.83 7.42 -24.48
CA ARG A 418 10.86 8.51 -24.45
C ARG A 418 11.08 9.59 -23.39
N LYS A 419 12.12 9.51 -22.56
CA LYS A 419 12.37 10.47 -21.47
C LYS A 419 13.72 11.17 -21.68
N ASP A 420 13.73 12.50 -21.68
CA ASP A 420 14.89 13.36 -21.96
C ASP A 420 16.09 13.17 -21.00
N SER A 421 15.91 12.46 -19.89
CA SER A 421 16.94 12.23 -18.86
C SER A 421 17.72 10.92 -19.02
N TYR A 422 17.63 10.23 -20.16
CA TYR A 422 18.31 8.95 -20.40
C TYR A 422 19.67 9.17 -21.07
N ASP A 423 20.72 8.55 -20.53
CA ASP A 423 22.06 8.55 -21.14
C ASP A 423 22.04 7.72 -22.43
N LYS A 424 22.05 8.41 -23.57
CA LYS A 424 22.04 7.80 -24.91
C LYS A 424 23.29 6.96 -25.20
N ASN A 425 24.38 7.16 -24.46
CA ASN A 425 25.62 6.39 -24.62
C ASN A 425 25.59 5.08 -23.83
N PHE A 426 24.71 4.96 -22.83
CA PHE A 426 24.60 3.76 -21.98
C PHE A 426 24.50 2.45 -22.77
N PRO A 427 23.61 2.31 -23.80
CA PRO A 427 23.49 1.06 -24.56
C PRO A 427 24.80 0.64 -25.24
N LYS A 428 25.57 1.62 -25.75
CA LYS A 428 26.85 1.35 -26.42
C LYS A 428 27.90 0.89 -25.42
N LEU A 429 28.07 1.64 -24.32
CA LEU A 429 29.01 1.29 -23.25
C LEU A 429 28.71 -0.09 -22.67
N PHE A 430 27.44 -0.39 -22.42
CA PHE A 430 27.02 -1.69 -21.90
C PHE A 430 27.28 -2.81 -22.91
N ARG A 431 26.98 -2.60 -24.20
CA ARG A 431 27.24 -3.58 -25.26
C ARG A 431 28.73 -3.84 -25.46
N ASP A 432 29.56 -2.81 -25.41
CA ASP A 432 31.01 -2.95 -25.58
C ASP A 432 31.61 -3.70 -24.39
N ALA A 433 31.15 -3.43 -23.16
CA ALA A 433 31.53 -4.23 -21.99
C ALA A 433 31.05 -5.68 -22.08
N TRP A 434 29.84 -5.92 -22.62
CA TRP A 434 29.32 -7.27 -22.86
C TRP A 434 30.15 -8.07 -23.85
N ALA A 435 30.51 -7.46 -24.97
CA ALA A 435 31.33 -8.10 -25.99
C ALA A 435 32.75 -8.43 -25.52
N ASN A 436 33.25 -7.73 -24.48
CA ASN A 436 34.53 -8.06 -23.85
C ASN A 436 34.42 -9.25 -22.88
N GLU A 437 33.23 -9.48 -22.29
CA GLU A 437 33.01 -10.55 -21.32
C GLU A 437 32.54 -11.86 -21.96
N PHE A 438 31.69 -11.80 -22.99
CA PHE A 438 31.10 -12.97 -23.63
C PHE A 438 31.42 -13.04 -25.12
N THR A 439 31.64 -14.26 -25.61
CA THR A 439 31.64 -14.49 -27.05
C THR A 439 30.21 -14.43 -27.61
N ILE A 440 30.12 -14.25 -28.92
CA ILE A 440 28.84 -14.20 -29.62
C ILE A 440 28.10 -15.54 -29.49
N GLU A 441 28.83 -16.65 -29.54
CA GLU A 441 28.28 -18.01 -29.44
C GLU A 441 27.70 -18.28 -28.04
N GLU A 442 28.29 -17.70 -27.01
CA GLU A 442 27.86 -17.86 -25.62
C GLU A 442 26.53 -17.14 -25.33
N THR A 443 26.33 -15.96 -25.93
CA THR A 443 25.21 -15.04 -25.61
C THR A 443 24.62 -14.43 -26.87
N PHE A 444 24.28 -15.30 -27.82
CA PHE A 444 23.88 -14.89 -29.18
C PHE A 444 22.65 -13.99 -29.18
N GLU A 445 21.59 -14.38 -28.45
CA GLU A 445 20.35 -13.62 -28.41
C GLU A 445 20.55 -12.27 -27.72
N GLU A 446 21.26 -12.22 -26.60
CA GLU A 446 21.55 -10.99 -25.86
C GLU A 446 22.34 -9.99 -26.73
N ASN A 447 23.35 -10.48 -27.47
CA ASN A 447 24.12 -9.68 -28.42
C ASN A 447 23.24 -9.09 -29.53
N LEU A 448 22.35 -9.89 -30.11
CA LEU A 448 21.38 -9.39 -31.09
C LEU A 448 20.46 -8.33 -30.47
N PHE A 449 19.93 -8.59 -29.28
CA PHE A 449 19.01 -7.69 -28.60
C PHE A 449 19.65 -6.33 -28.28
N MET A 450 20.88 -6.31 -27.75
CA MET A 450 21.60 -5.06 -27.47
C MET A 450 21.87 -4.24 -28.74
N ASN A 451 22.25 -4.90 -29.85
CA ASN A 451 22.53 -4.19 -31.10
C ASN A 451 21.32 -3.44 -31.64
N PHE A 452 20.12 -3.98 -31.46
CA PHE A 452 18.93 -3.26 -31.85
C PHE A 452 18.45 -2.25 -30.83
N VAL A 453 18.71 -2.44 -29.54
CA VAL A 453 18.50 -1.35 -28.57
C VAL A 453 19.29 -0.13 -29.01
N ILE A 454 20.51 -0.32 -29.51
CA ILE A 454 21.32 0.74 -30.10
C ILE A 454 20.64 1.32 -31.35
N ILE A 455 20.26 0.49 -32.33
CA ILE A 455 19.55 0.94 -33.55
C ILE A 455 18.31 1.75 -33.19
N VAL A 456 17.49 1.24 -32.27
CA VAL A 456 16.29 1.88 -31.79
C VAL A 456 16.63 3.20 -31.12
N ASN A 457 17.66 3.28 -30.28
CA ASN A 457 18.03 4.54 -29.61
C ASN A 457 18.61 5.59 -30.56
N GLU A 458 19.23 5.17 -31.67
CA GLU A 458 19.82 6.06 -32.67
C GLU A 458 18.85 6.46 -33.79
N SER A 459 17.79 5.68 -34.03
CA SER A 459 16.83 5.90 -35.12
C SER A 459 15.68 6.83 -34.76
N GLU A 460 15.29 7.68 -35.71
CA GLU A 460 13.95 8.23 -35.78
C GLU A 460 12.94 7.14 -36.21
N THR A 461 11.67 7.34 -35.88
CA THR A 461 10.61 6.33 -36.07
C THR A 461 10.48 5.87 -37.53
N GLU A 462 10.59 6.80 -38.49
CA GLU A 462 10.48 6.51 -39.93
C GLU A 462 11.72 5.81 -40.51
N SER A 463 12.91 6.04 -39.95
CA SER A 463 14.14 5.37 -40.39
C SER A 463 14.36 3.99 -39.75
N LEU A 464 13.58 3.65 -38.73
CA LEU A 464 13.80 2.47 -37.91
C LEU A 464 13.67 1.16 -38.72
N SER A 465 12.60 1.00 -39.50
CA SER A 465 12.40 -0.21 -40.33
C SER A 465 13.60 -0.49 -41.24
N LYS A 466 14.20 0.57 -41.79
CA LYS A 466 15.36 0.46 -42.69
C LYS A 466 16.62 0.02 -41.97
N GLN A 467 16.88 0.59 -40.80
CA GLN A 467 18.04 0.20 -39.99
C GLN A 467 17.90 -1.23 -39.45
N VAL A 468 16.69 -1.63 -39.06
CA VAL A 468 16.39 -3.00 -38.65
C VAL A 468 16.56 -3.97 -39.82
N ASN A 469 16.09 -3.62 -41.02
CA ASN A 469 16.32 -4.41 -42.24
C ASN A 469 17.81 -4.62 -42.52
N LYS A 470 18.59 -3.55 -42.47
CA LYS A 470 20.05 -3.62 -42.67
C LYS A 470 20.71 -4.53 -41.63
N ALA A 471 20.33 -4.41 -40.36
CA ALA A 471 20.86 -5.25 -39.30
C ALA A 471 20.46 -6.73 -39.46
N PHE A 472 19.22 -6.99 -39.87
CA PHE A 472 18.73 -8.33 -40.19
C PHE A 472 19.52 -8.93 -41.36
N SER A 473 19.72 -8.18 -42.45
CA SER A 473 20.51 -8.63 -43.60
C SER A 473 21.94 -9.01 -43.21
N VAL A 474 22.62 -8.18 -42.41
CA VAL A 474 23.98 -8.47 -41.92
C VAL A 474 24.02 -9.72 -41.03
N ALA A 475 23.04 -9.86 -40.13
CA ALA A 475 22.94 -11.04 -39.28
C ALA A 475 22.60 -12.31 -40.09
N LEU A 476 21.77 -12.17 -41.13
CA LEU A 476 21.36 -13.28 -41.99
C LEU A 476 22.55 -13.82 -42.78
N GLU A 477 23.37 -12.93 -43.33
CA GLU A 477 24.60 -13.31 -44.05
C GLU A 477 25.56 -14.07 -43.14
N LYS A 478 25.67 -13.65 -41.87
CA LYS A 478 26.64 -14.23 -40.93
C LYS A 478 26.16 -15.53 -40.27
N TYR A 479 24.87 -15.64 -39.93
CA TYR A 479 24.34 -16.73 -39.10
C TYR A 479 23.26 -17.56 -39.79
N GLY A 480 22.87 -17.21 -41.02
CA GLY A 480 21.86 -17.90 -41.80
C GLY A 480 20.46 -17.79 -41.22
N ASN A 481 19.57 -18.69 -41.67
CA ASN A 481 18.13 -18.62 -41.39
C ASN A 481 17.73 -18.78 -39.92
N LEU A 482 18.67 -19.19 -39.05
CA LEU A 482 18.43 -19.37 -37.61
C LEU A 482 18.03 -18.07 -36.91
N ILE A 483 18.37 -16.91 -37.47
CA ILE A 483 18.09 -15.61 -36.84
C ILE A 483 16.63 -15.17 -36.95
N ILE A 484 15.84 -15.80 -37.83
CA ILE A 484 14.48 -15.36 -38.14
C ILE A 484 13.60 -15.40 -36.87
N SER A 485 13.69 -16.47 -36.08
CA SER A 485 12.94 -16.61 -34.83
C SER A 485 13.38 -15.59 -33.78
N SER A 486 14.70 -15.36 -33.62
CA SER A 486 15.22 -14.38 -32.66
C SER A 486 14.79 -12.96 -33.02
N PHE A 487 14.87 -12.57 -34.31
CA PHE A 487 14.39 -11.26 -34.78
C PHE A 487 12.87 -11.10 -34.65
N LYS A 488 12.09 -12.17 -34.86
CA LYS A 488 10.64 -12.15 -34.63
C LYS A 488 10.32 -11.84 -33.18
N ASN A 489 10.90 -12.59 -32.24
CA ASN A 489 10.66 -12.42 -30.80
C ASN A 489 11.00 -11.00 -30.34
N PHE A 490 12.08 -10.50 -30.87
CA PHE A 490 12.56 -9.17 -30.61
C PHE A 490 11.67 -8.05 -31.14
N ILE A 491 11.35 -8.06 -32.44
CA ILE A 491 10.50 -7.03 -33.05
C ILE A 491 9.15 -7.03 -32.33
N SER A 492 8.62 -8.21 -32.02
CA SER A 492 7.40 -8.36 -31.22
C SER A 492 7.53 -7.70 -29.85
N THR A 493 8.62 -7.98 -29.11
CA THR A 493 8.87 -7.39 -27.78
C THR A 493 9.00 -5.86 -27.86
N PHE A 494 9.78 -5.36 -28.80
CA PHE A 494 9.95 -3.93 -29.01
C PHE A 494 8.62 -3.23 -29.32
N LEU A 495 7.83 -3.79 -30.23
CA LEU A 495 6.54 -3.22 -30.63
C LEU A 495 5.54 -3.22 -29.47
N GLN A 496 5.48 -4.29 -28.69
CA GLN A 496 4.66 -4.35 -27.47
C GLN A 496 5.05 -3.26 -26.45
N LEU A 497 6.35 -2.97 -26.30
CA LEU A 497 6.82 -1.99 -25.31
C LEU A 497 6.71 -0.55 -25.80
N THR A 498 6.75 -0.34 -27.11
CA THR A 498 6.73 1.00 -27.70
C THR A 498 5.35 1.45 -28.16
N CYS A 499 4.49 0.56 -28.67
CA CYS A 499 3.18 0.94 -29.17
C CYS A 499 2.11 0.72 -28.09
N LYS A 500 1.39 1.80 -27.70
CA LYS A 500 0.23 1.69 -26.81
C LYS A 500 -0.98 1.16 -27.59
N ASP A 501 -1.86 0.44 -26.88
CA ASP A 501 -2.83 -0.53 -27.40
C ASP A 501 -3.67 -0.11 -28.62
N ASP A 502 -4.08 1.16 -28.73
CA ASP A 502 -5.09 1.51 -29.74
C ASP A 502 -4.59 1.48 -31.19
N ASN A 503 -3.30 1.68 -31.44
CA ASN A 503 -2.72 1.74 -32.81
C ASN A 503 -1.59 0.71 -33.06
N HIS A 504 -1.43 -0.28 -32.18
CA HIS A 504 -0.33 -1.26 -32.28
C HIS A 504 -0.31 -1.99 -33.64
N THR A 505 -1.47 -2.45 -34.11
CA THR A 505 -1.58 -3.19 -35.38
C THR A 505 -1.26 -2.31 -36.58
N VAL A 506 -1.74 -1.06 -36.60
CA VAL A 506 -1.45 -0.10 -37.69
C VAL A 506 0.05 0.17 -37.77
N TYR A 507 0.70 0.41 -36.63
CA TYR A 507 2.13 0.66 -36.58
C TYR A 507 2.95 -0.56 -37.02
N LEU A 508 2.60 -1.75 -36.54
CA LEU A 508 3.23 -3.01 -36.95
C LEU A 508 3.16 -3.19 -38.48
N ILE A 509 1.99 -3.03 -39.08
CA ILE A 509 1.82 -3.21 -40.53
C ILE A 509 2.64 -2.18 -41.32
N THR A 510 2.63 -0.92 -40.88
CA THR A 510 3.46 0.14 -41.50
C THR A 510 4.95 -0.17 -41.38
N PHE A 511 5.39 -0.64 -40.21
CA PHE A 511 6.76 -1.03 -39.96
C PHE A 511 7.20 -2.18 -40.87
N LEU A 512 6.35 -3.21 -41.02
CA LEU A 512 6.62 -4.39 -41.85
C LEU A 512 6.64 -4.06 -43.35
N ASP A 513 5.76 -3.18 -43.82
CA ASP A 513 5.77 -2.78 -45.23
C ASP A 513 7.04 -2.00 -45.58
N ASN A 514 7.41 -1.01 -44.76
CA ASN A 514 8.67 -0.27 -44.89
C ASN A 514 9.89 -1.19 -44.80
N PHE A 515 9.82 -2.24 -43.96
CA PHE A 515 10.87 -3.24 -43.86
C PHE A 515 11.05 -4.01 -45.18
N LEU A 516 9.97 -4.35 -45.89
CA LEU A 516 10.03 -5.03 -47.19
C LEU A 516 10.32 -4.13 -48.38
N GLU A 517 10.16 -2.80 -48.25
CA GLU A 517 10.58 -1.87 -49.29
C GLU A 517 12.10 -1.87 -49.49
N GLU A 518 12.86 -2.07 -48.41
CA GLU A 518 14.33 -2.06 -48.45
C GLU A 518 14.91 -3.37 -49.01
N ASN A 519 14.38 -4.52 -48.57
CA ASN A 519 14.81 -5.82 -49.05
C ASN A 519 13.66 -6.82 -48.97
N CYS A 520 13.47 -7.60 -50.03
CA CYS A 520 12.36 -8.51 -50.21
C CYS A 520 12.82 -9.92 -50.58
N SER A 521 13.95 -10.36 -50.01
CA SER A 521 14.41 -11.75 -50.13
C SER A 521 13.40 -12.72 -49.46
N PRO A 522 13.46 -14.03 -49.78
CA PRO A 522 12.59 -15.03 -49.15
C PRO A 522 12.64 -15.01 -47.63
N GLU A 523 13.81 -14.79 -47.04
CA GLU A 523 14.03 -14.75 -45.59
C GLU A 523 13.42 -13.49 -44.94
N HIS A 524 13.50 -12.34 -45.62
CA HIS A 524 12.82 -11.12 -45.18
C HIS A 524 11.30 -11.30 -45.22
N CYS A 525 10.79 -11.93 -46.29
CA CYS A 525 9.38 -12.27 -46.40
C CYS A 525 8.96 -13.25 -45.31
N ALA A 526 9.79 -14.25 -44.99
CA ALA A 526 9.52 -15.21 -43.92
C ALA A 526 9.41 -14.54 -42.55
N LEU A 527 10.35 -13.65 -42.20
CA LEU A 527 10.27 -12.87 -40.95
C LEU A 527 8.99 -12.04 -40.88
N VAL A 528 8.61 -11.38 -41.99
CA VAL A 528 7.39 -10.58 -42.06
C VAL A 528 6.15 -11.44 -41.90
N ILE A 529 6.08 -12.60 -42.56
CA ILE A 529 4.98 -13.56 -42.40
C ILE A 529 4.84 -14.01 -40.93
N GLU A 530 5.97 -14.28 -40.27
CA GLU A 530 5.99 -14.68 -38.86
C GLU A 530 5.46 -13.59 -37.91
N LEU A 531 5.69 -12.32 -38.27
CA LEU A 531 5.25 -11.13 -37.52
C LEU A 531 3.84 -10.64 -37.88
N LEU A 532 3.22 -11.17 -38.94
CA LEU A 532 1.86 -10.78 -39.31
C LEU A 532 0.88 -11.12 -38.17
N PRO A 533 -0.01 -10.16 -37.81
CA PRO A 533 -1.01 -10.40 -36.78
C PRO A 533 -1.99 -11.51 -37.19
N GLU A 534 -2.32 -12.38 -36.24
CA GLU A 534 -3.29 -13.46 -36.42
C GLU A 534 -4.68 -13.00 -35.93
N GLY A 535 -5.74 -13.38 -36.64
CA GLY A 535 -7.13 -13.12 -36.22
C GLY A 535 -7.71 -11.78 -36.67
N TYR A 536 -8.46 -11.11 -35.79
CA TYR A 536 -9.18 -9.88 -36.13
C TYR A 536 -8.23 -8.69 -36.37
N ILE A 537 -8.22 -8.19 -37.59
CA ILE A 537 -7.50 -6.98 -37.98
C ILE A 537 -8.43 -5.77 -37.82
N GLN A 538 -8.00 -4.78 -37.03
CA GLN A 538 -8.69 -3.50 -36.86
C GLN A 538 -8.97 -2.86 -38.23
N GLU A 539 -10.16 -2.25 -38.41
CA GLU A 539 -10.58 -1.62 -39.68
C GLU A 539 -9.51 -0.69 -40.26
N GLU A 540 -8.88 0.13 -39.41
CA GLU A 540 -7.85 1.10 -39.78
C GLU A 540 -6.57 0.43 -40.35
N ALA A 541 -6.28 -0.80 -39.96
CA ALA A 541 -5.11 -1.56 -40.42
C ALA A 541 -5.40 -2.47 -41.62
N LYS A 542 -6.69 -2.74 -41.95
CA LYS A 542 -7.08 -3.72 -43.00
C LYS A 542 -6.52 -3.36 -44.36
N ALA A 543 -6.55 -2.08 -44.74
CA ALA A 543 -6.05 -1.64 -46.04
C ALA A 543 -4.54 -1.95 -46.19
N GLY A 544 -3.74 -1.56 -45.20
CA GLY A 544 -2.31 -1.86 -45.16
C GLY A 544 -2.03 -3.37 -45.11
N TYR A 545 -2.78 -4.12 -44.30
CA TYR A 545 -2.65 -5.56 -44.20
C TYR A 545 -2.89 -6.25 -45.57
N ASN A 546 -3.92 -5.82 -46.30
CA ASN A 546 -4.23 -6.36 -47.62
C ASN A 546 -3.14 -6.03 -48.65
N VAL A 547 -2.60 -4.81 -48.61
CA VAL A 547 -1.48 -4.40 -49.47
C VAL A 547 -0.24 -5.26 -49.21
N LEU A 548 0.15 -5.40 -47.94
CA LEU A 548 1.29 -6.20 -47.52
C LEU A 548 1.12 -7.68 -47.90
N THR A 549 -0.07 -8.26 -47.65
CA THR A 549 -0.40 -9.64 -48.02
C THR A 549 -0.32 -9.83 -49.54
N LYS A 550 -0.85 -8.89 -50.33
CA LYS A 550 -0.78 -8.93 -51.80
C LYS A 550 0.68 -8.85 -52.30
N LYS A 551 1.51 -8.01 -51.67
CA LYS A 551 2.95 -7.88 -51.97
C LYS A 551 3.68 -9.21 -51.73
N LEU A 552 3.35 -9.93 -50.66
CA LEU A 552 3.87 -11.26 -50.36
C LEU A 552 3.37 -12.35 -51.33
N LEU A 553 2.09 -12.32 -51.74
CA LEU A 553 1.52 -13.27 -52.71
C LEU A 553 2.10 -13.17 -54.11
N GLN A 554 2.79 -12.07 -54.44
CA GLN A 554 3.47 -11.87 -55.71
C GLN A 554 4.90 -12.44 -55.73
N LYS A 555 5.37 -13.00 -54.61
CA LYS A 555 6.72 -13.56 -54.47
C LYS A 555 6.80 -15.01 -54.92
N ASP A 556 7.93 -15.66 -54.66
CA ASP A 556 8.18 -17.03 -55.05
C ASP A 556 7.22 -18.03 -54.36
N GLU A 557 7.18 -19.25 -54.88
CA GLU A 557 6.20 -20.25 -54.46
C GLU A 557 6.33 -20.65 -52.99
N ILE A 558 7.56 -20.63 -52.45
CA ILE A 558 7.83 -20.98 -51.03
C ILE A 558 7.22 -19.92 -50.11
N VAL A 559 7.40 -18.63 -50.38
CA VAL A 559 6.80 -17.54 -49.60
C VAL A 559 5.27 -17.62 -49.62
N LYS A 560 4.67 -17.97 -50.77
CA LYS A 560 3.21 -18.18 -50.86
C LYS A 560 2.75 -19.32 -49.97
N ILE A 561 3.45 -20.46 -50.00
CA ILE A 561 3.14 -21.63 -49.17
C ILE A 561 3.20 -21.27 -47.68
N CYS A 562 4.26 -20.58 -47.24
CA CYS A 562 4.40 -20.12 -45.85
C CYS A 562 3.26 -19.17 -45.43
N LEU A 563 2.91 -18.21 -46.28
CA LEU A 563 1.81 -17.27 -46.03
C LEU A 563 0.46 -18.01 -45.94
N PHE A 564 0.18 -18.96 -46.84
CA PHE A 564 -1.04 -19.76 -46.78
C PHE A 564 -1.11 -20.61 -45.51
N GLY A 565 0.02 -21.17 -45.06
CA GLY A 565 0.12 -21.89 -43.79
C GLY A 565 -0.27 -21.00 -42.60
N LYS A 566 0.33 -19.80 -42.52
CA LYS A 566 0.07 -18.80 -41.47
C LYS A 566 -1.38 -18.31 -41.45
N LEU A 567 -1.95 -18.03 -42.63
CA LEU A 567 -3.34 -17.60 -42.73
C LEU A 567 -4.30 -18.73 -42.30
N LYS A 568 -4.03 -19.98 -42.67
CA LYS A 568 -4.87 -21.13 -42.28
C LYS A 568 -4.84 -21.41 -40.77
N SER A 569 -3.70 -21.29 -40.10
CA SER A 569 -3.62 -21.50 -38.65
C SER A 569 -4.44 -20.48 -37.85
N GLY A 570 -4.56 -19.24 -38.35
CA GLY A 570 -5.38 -18.19 -37.72
C GLY A 570 -6.91 -18.42 -37.82
N PHE A 571 -7.38 -19.22 -38.77
CA PHE A 571 -8.80 -19.58 -38.91
C PHE A 571 -9.20 -20.83 -38.11
N GLY A 572 -8.25 -21.55 -37.49
CA GLY A 572 -8.49 -22.80 -36.76
C GLY A 572 -8.99 -22.64 -35.31
N HIS A 573 -9.24 -21.41 -34.84
CA HIS A 573 -9.67 -21.11 -33.47
C HIS A 573 -11.03 -20.39 -33.38
N TYR A 574 -11.90 -20.56 -34.39
CA TYR A 574 -13.32 -20.21 -34.31
C TYR A 574 -14.21 -21.45 -34.22
#